data_AF-A0A8H3AI04-F1
#
_entry.id   AF-A0A8H3AI04-F1
#
_cell.length_a   1.000
_cell.length_b   1.000
_cell.length_c   1.000
_cell.angle_alpha   90.00
_cell.angle_beta   90.00
_cell.angle_gamma   90.00
#
_symmetry.space_group_name_H-M   'P 1'
#
loop_
_entity.id
_entity.type
_entity.pdbx_description
1 polymer ?
#
loop_
_entity_poly.entity_id
_entity_poly.type
_entity_poly.pdbx_seq_one_letter_code
_entity_poly.pdbx_strand_id
1 'polypeptide(L)'
;MMNLEILFTAAELTGNRTLVDMAVSYANKTAIDQVRPDGSSYHVVIYNENNGEVMRQATIQGYATNSTWTRGQAWGIYGFAKSIQLFNLTTQSHFLETSRQMAKVFLTRLPADGIPPWDFDTPESNPSADTSAATIAAAGLFILSVAETSVNNATGADYYNKQAVKLLVDNFKFAFKPTWDSILSNATSYKTRGDKDSGLIYGDYYALQAGNSMLKLGLASC
;
A
#
# COMPACT_ATOMS: atom_id res chain seq x y z
N MET A 1 9.69 -0.85 0.76
CA MET A 1 8.92 -1.89 0.03
C MET A 1 8.78 -1.62 -1.46
N MET A 2 8.19 -0.48 -1.89
CA MET A 2 7.92 -0.21 -3.31
C MET A 2 9.15 -0.35 -4.23
N ASN A 3 10.30 0.14 -3.78
CA ASN A 3 11.54 0.12 -4.56
C ASN A 3 12.16 -1.27 -4.73
N LEU A 4 11.67 -2.32 -4.06
CA LEU A 4 12.22 -3.66 -4.24
C LEU A 4 11.97 -4.20 -5.66
N GLU A 5 10.92 -3.72 -6.34
CA GLU A 5 10.60 -4.06 -7.72
C GLU A 5 11.79 -3.86 -8.66
N ILE A 6 12.66 -2.86 -8.45
CA ILE A 6 13.84 -2.66 -9.30
C ILE A 6 14.89 -3.78 -9.16
N LEU A 7 15.14 -4.25 -7.94
CA LEU A 7 16.11 -5.32 -7.68
C LEU A 7 15.62 -6.62 -8.28
N PHE A 8 14.33 -6.84 -8.11
CA PHE A 8 13.56 -7.94 -8.63
C PHE A 8 13.58 -8.02 -10.16
N THR A 9 13.22 -6.93 -10.85
CA THR A 9 13.31 -6.87 -12.32
C THR A 9 14.75 -6.99 -12.81
N ALA A 10 15.72 -6.35 -12.15
CA ALA A 10 17.13 -6.48 -12.52
C ALA A 10 17.65 -7.92 -12.38
N ALA A 11 17.22 -8.65 -11.35
CA ALA A 11 17.55 -10.06 -11.17
C ALA A 11 17.00 -10.93 -12.30
N GLU A 12 15.77 -10.68 -12.73
CA GLU A 12 15.14 -11.39 -13.87
C GLU A 12 15.91 -11.14 -15.18
N LEU A 13 16.29 -9.88 -15.44
CA LEU A 13 17.01 -9.50 -16.67
C LEU A 13 18.45 -10.00 -16.72
N THR A 14 19.13 -10.10 -15.57
CA THR A 14 20.57 -10.40 -15.50
C THR A 14 20.88 -11.83 -15.04
N GLY A 15 19.89 -12.54 -14.48
CA GLY A 15 20.10 -13.80 -13.78
C GLY A 15 20.80 -13.66 -12.41
N ASN A 16 21.08 -12.44 -11.94
CA ASN A 16 21.79 -12.21 -10.68
C ASN A 16 20.88 -12.45 -9.47
N ARG A 17 20.97 -13.64 -8.87
CA ARG A 17 20.17 -14.05 -7.71
C ARG A 17 20.49 -13.29 -6.42
N THR A 18 21.67 -12.70 -6.28
CA THR A 18 22.02 -11.89 -5.10
C THR A 18 21.07 -10.70 -4.91
N LEU A 19 20.58 -10.11 -6.01
CA LEU A 19 19.60 -9.02 -5.95
C LEU A 19 18.26 -9.47 -5.36
N VAL A 20 17.88 -10.73 -5.58
CA VAL A 20 16.69 -11.36 -4.99
C VAL A 20 16.88 -11.55 -3.50
N ASP A 21 18.04 -12.08 -3.09
CA ASP A 21 18.35 -12.33 -1.69
C ASP A 21 18.35 -11.02 -0.89
N MET A 22 18.90 -9.94 -1.47
CA MET A 22 18.85 -8.59 -0.89
C MET A 22 17.41 -8.10 -0.70
N ALA A 23 16.58 -8.23 -1.73
CA ALA A 23 15.19 -7.77 -1.68
C ALA A 23 14.33 -8.59 -0.70
N VAL A 24 14.49 -9.92 -0.67
CA VAL A 24 13.81 -10.81 0.28
C VAL A 24 14.26 -10.52 1.71
N SER A 25 15.57 -10.34 1.94
CA SER A 25 16.11 -9.98 3.26
C SER A 25 15.52 -8.66 3.76
N TYR A 26 15.48 -7.63 2.91
CA TYR A 26 14.86 -6.35 3.23
C TYR A 26 13.36 -6.49 3.57
N ALA A 27 12.61 -7.22 2.75
CA ALA A 27 11.17 -7.42 2.97
C ALA A 27 10.89 -8.18 4.28
N ASN A 28 11.69 -9.20 4.60
CA ASN A 28 11.61 -9.94 5.87
C ASN A 28 11.83 -9.02 7.06
N LYS A 29 12.90 -8.21 7.02
CA LYS A 29 13.22 -7.27 8.09
C LYS A 29 12.12 -6.23 8.28
N THR A 30 11.58 -5.73 7.17
CA THR A 30 10.44 -4.78 7.16
C THR A 30 9.19 -5.39 7.81
N ALA A 31 8.86 -6.65 7.49
CA ALA A 31 7.70 -7.33 8.06
C ALA A 31 7.81 -7.48 9.59
N ILE A 32 9.02 -7.67 10.11
CA ILE A 32 9.28 -7.87 11.54
C ILE A 32 9.28 -6.53 12.29
N ASP A 33 10.02 -5.54 11.80
CA ASP A 33 10.32 -4.35 12.60
C ASP A 33 9.39 -3.16 12.33
N GLN A 34 8.76 -3.12 11.15
CA GLN A 34 7.95 -1.98 10.71
C GLN A 34 6.44 -2.26 10.81
N VAL A 35 6.01 -3.51 10.72
CA VAL A 35 4.61 -3.91 10.92
C VAL A 35 4.38 -4.24 12.39
N ARG A 36 3.34 -3.64 12.97
CA ARG A 36 2.94 -3.85 14.37
C ARG A 36 2.13 -5.14 14.51
N PRO A 37 2.02 -5.70 15.72
CA PRO A 37 1.27 -6.94 15.94
C PRO A 37 -0.22 -6.89 15.53
N ASP A 38 -0.82 -5.70 15.47
CA ASP A 38 -2.21 -5.51 15.02
C ASP A 38 -2.36 -5.40 13.49
N GLY A 39 -1.24 -5.36 12.75
CA GLY A 39 -1.19 -5.17 11.31
C GLY A 39 -1.06 -3.71 10.86
N SER A 40 -1.06 -2.72 11.77
CA SER A 40 -0.72 -1.33 11.44
C SER A 40 0.79 -1.18 11.23
N SER A 41 1.25 -0.08 10.63
CA SER A 41 2.69 0.11 10.37
C SER A 41 3.26 1.38 10.99
N TYR A 42 4.50 1.29 11.46
CA TYR A 42 5.39 2.44 11.60
C TYR A 42 5.78 2.99 10.22
N HIS A 43 6.15 4.26 10.16
CA HIS A 43 6.62 4.86 8.93
C HIS A 43 8.14 4.69 8.74
N VAL A 44 8.92 4.82 9.81
CA VAL A 44 10.38 4.71 9.76
C VAL A 44 10.88 3.78 10.86
N VAL A 45 11.87 2.95 10.54
CA VAL A 45 12.66 2.18 11.50
C VAL A 45 14.12 2.60 11.38
N ILE A 46 14.75 2.93 12.50
CA ILE A 46 16.15 3.33 12.61
C ILE A 46 16.91 2.16 13.21
N TYR A 47 17.95 1.71 12.50
CA TYR A 47 18.79 0.59 12.89
C TYR A 47 20.16 1.07 13.35
N ASN A 48 20.78 0.31 14.25
CA ASN A 48 22.19 0.46 14.56
C ASN A 48 23.01 -0.12 13.39
N GLU A 49 23.87 0.71 12.80
CA GLU A 49 24.67 0.38 11.61
C GLU A 49 25.65 -0.77 11.82
N ASN A 50 26.06 -1.04 13.05
CA ASN A 50 27.08 -2.05 13.37
C ASN A 50 26.48 -3.44 13.60
N ASN A 51 25.26 -3.54 14.13
CA ASN A 51 24.67 -4.82 14.53
C ASN A 51 23.25 -5.08 13.99
N GLY A 52 22.62 -4.10 13.32
CA GLY A 52 21.28 -4.24 12.74
C GLY A 52 20.13 -4.29 13.74
N GLU A 53 20.37 -3.95 15.01
CA GLU A 53 19.33 -3.85 16.04
C GLU A 53 18.45 -2.63 15.82
N VAL A 54 17.16 -2.75 16.14
CA VAL A 54 16.24 -1.61 16.07
C VAL A 54 16.54 -0.65 17.22
N MET A 55 16.96 0.56 16.87
CA MET A 55 17.16 1.63 17.85
C MET A 55 15.86 2.35 18.15
N ARG A 56 15.06 2.62 17.11
CA ARG A 56 13.82 3.39 17.23
C ARG A 56 12.90 3.19 16.04
N GLN A 57 11.59 3.10 16.32
CA GLN A 57 10.55 3.34 15.34
C GLN A 57 10.04 4.78 15.43
N ALA A 58 9.71 5.37 14.29
CA ALA A 58 9.39 6.78 14.17
C ALA A 58 8.40 7.05 13.03
N THR A 59 8.02 8.32 12.91
CA THR A 59 7.36 8.86 11.72
C THR A 59 7.94 10.20 11.33
N ILE A 60 7.95 10.48 10.03
CA ILE A 60 8.29 11.80 9.47
C ILE A 60 7.02 12.53 9.00
N GLN A 61 6.09 11.80 8.39
CA GLN A 61 4.87 12.35 7.74
C GLN A 61 3.56 11.99 8.45
N GLY A 62 3.55 10.99 9.33
CA GLY A 62 2.37 10.60 10.10
C GLY A 62 2.13 11.50 11.31
N TYR A 63 0.96 11.38 11.90
CA TYR A 63 0.53 12.17 13.05
C TYR A 63 1.41 11.96 14.30
N ALA A 64 1.72 10.71 14.63
CA ALA A 64 2.53 10.35 15.79
C ALA A 64 3.33 9.07 15.51
N THR A 65 4.37 8.80 16.33
CA THR A 65 5.17 7.57 16.18
C THR A 65 4.31 6.30 16.24
N ASN A 66 3.29 6.29 17.09
CA ASN A 66 2.33 5.20 17.25
C ASN A 66 1.07 5.36 16.39
N SER A 67 1.00 6.38 15.51
CA SER A 67 -0.10 6.52 14.55
C SER A 67 0.09 5.64 13.32
N THR A 68 -0.96 5.57 12.50
CA THR A 68 -1.00 4.84 11.23
C THR A 68 -1.23 5.82 10.09
N TRP A 69 -0.13 6.32 9.54
CA TRP A 69 -0.13 7.12 8.33
C TRP A 69 -0.68 6.29 7.16
N THR A 70 -1.78 6.73 6.55
CA THR A 70 -2.59 5.89 5.66
C THR A 70 -1.85 5.49 4.39
N ARG A 71 -1.09 6.41 3.77
CA ARG A 71 -0.23 6.07 2.64
C ARG A 71 0.91 5.12 3.01
N GLY A 72 1.46 5.23 4.22
CA GLY A 72 2.45 4.27 4.71
C GLY A 72 1.88 2.85 4.80
N GLN A 73 0.67 2.74 5.33
CA GLN A 73 -0.08 1.47 5.36
C GLN A 73 -0.33 0.94 3.94
N ALA A 74 -0.75 1.80 3.01
CA ALA A 74 -0.98 1.45 1.61
C ALA A 74 0.29 0.94 0.91
N TRP A 75 1.45 1.54 1.18
CA TRP A 75 2.75 1.05 0.69
C TRP A 75 3.09 -0.36 1.17
N GLY A 76 2.74 -0.70 2.41
CA GLY A 76 2.91 -2.05 2.92
C GLY A 76 2.00 -3.05 2.21
N ILE A 77 0.71 -2.73 2.06
CA ILE A 77 -0.27 -3.58 1.35
C ILE A 77 0.24 -3.92 -0.04
N TYR A 78 0.50 -2.88 -0.86
CA TYR A 78 0.98 -3.05 -2.22
C TYR A 78 2.33 -3.75 -2.25
N GLY A 79 3.28 -3.28 -1.43
CA GLY A 79 4.66 -3.74 -1.48
C GLY A 79 4.81 -5.23 -1.16
N PHE A 80 4.14 -5.72 -0.12
CA PHE A 80 4.16 -7.14 0.20
C PHE A 80 3.43 -7.98 -0.86
N ALA A 81 2.27 -7.53 -1.35
CA ALA A 81 1.55 -8.21 -2.43
C ALA A 81 2.38 -8.29 -3.72
N LYS A 82 3.06 -7.19 -4.07
CA LYS A 82 3.90 -7.10 -5.27
C LYS A 82 5.13 -8.01 -5.19
N SER A 83 5.76 -8.12 -4.02
CA SER A 83 6.86 -9.08 -3.80
C SER A 83 6.45 -10.53 -4.04
N ILE A 84 5.21 -10.91 -3.68
CA ILE A 84 4.66 -12.25 -3.97
C ILE A 84 4.51 -12.45 -5.47
N GLN A 85 3.91 -11.47 -6.16
CA GLN A 85 3.67 -11.52 -7.61
C GLN A 85 4.97 -11.69 -8.40
N LEU A 86 6.01 -10.90 -8.08
CA LEU A 86 7.23 -10.86 -8.89
C LEU A 86 8.12 -12.10 -8.73
N PHE A 87 8.10 -12.75 -7.56
CA PHE A 87 9.04 -13.83 -7.25
C PHE A 87 8.37 -15.19 -7.07
N ASN A 88 7.06 -15.26 -7.33
CA ASN A 88 6.24 -16.41 -7.01
C ASN A 88 6.55 -16.93 -5.60
N LEU A 89 6.73 -16.00 -4.64
CA LEU A 89 7.02 -16.30 -3.24
C LEU A 89 5.75 -16.77 -2.53
N THR A 90 4.85 -17.43 -3.26
CA THR A 90 3.66 -18.09 -2.72
C THR A 90 4.04 -19.17 -1.69
N THR A 91 5.27 -19.68 -1.76
CA THR A 91 5.88 -20.53 -0.72
C THR A 91 6.29 -19.78 0.55
N GLN A 92 6.50 -18.46 0.48
CA GLN A 92 6.77 -17.60 1.64
C GLN A 92 5.46 -16.99 2.16
N SER A 93 4.67 -17.87 2.78
CA SER A 93 3.34 -17.58 3.32
C SER A 93 3.25 -16.33 4.19
N HIS A 94 4.34 -15.92 4.83
CA HIS A 94 4.34 -14.75 5.71
C HIS A 94 4.18 -13.43 4.96
N PHE A 95 4.66 -13.26 3.73
CA PHE A 95 4.42 -12.02 2.97
C PHE A 95 2.95 -11.84 2.58
N LEU A 96 2.30 -12.95 2.22
CA LEU A 96 0.86 -12.97 1.97
C LEU A 96 0.11 -12.57 3.23
N GLU A 97 0.46 -13.18 4.36
CA GLU A 97 -0.14 -12.88 5.65
C GLU A 97 0.11 -11.43 6.09
N THR A 98 1.32 -10.89 5.91
CA THR A 98 1.61 -9.47 6.21
C THR A 98 0.73 -8.55 5.34
N SER A 99 0.62 -8.80 4.04
CA SER A 99 -0.25 -7.99 3.17
C SER A 99 -1.73 -8.08 3.59
N ARG A 100 -2.22 -9.28 3.95
CA ARG A 100 -3.58 -9.49 4.48
C ARG A 100 -3.84 -8.71 5.75
N GLN A 101 -2.93 -8.78 6.73
CA GLN A 101 -3.06 -8.08 8.01
C GLN A 101 -3.07 -6.57 7.80
N MET A 102 -2.17 -6.08 6.96
CA MET A 102 -2.11 -4.66 6.63
C MET A 102 -3.37 -4.18 5.90
N ALA A 103 -3.88 -4.98 4.97
CA ALA A 103 -5.12 -4.71 4.24
C ALA A 103 -6.33 -4.71 5.18
N LYS A 104 -6.39 -5.65 6.13
CA LYS A 104 -7.44 -5.71 7.14
C LYS A 104 -7.48 -4.43 7.97
N VAL A 105 -6.32 -3.96 8.47
CA VAL A 105 -6.27 -2.70 9.24
C VAL A 105 -6.73 -1.52 8.39
N PHE A 106 -6.24 -1.39 7.15
CA PHE A 106 -6.65 -0.28 6.29
C PHE A 106 -8.16 -0.28 6.04
N LEU A 107 -8.73 -1.42 5.63
CA LEU A 107 -10.15 -1.53 5.28
C LEU A 107 -11.08 -1.38 6.50
N THR A 108 -10.70 -1.92 7.66
CA THR A 108 -11.52 -1.81 8.88
C THR A 108 -11.51 -0.43 9.49
N ARG A 109 -10.49 0.38 9.21
CA ARG A 109 -10.34 1.74 9.73
C ARG A 109 -10.80 2.82 8.75
N LEU A 110 -11.23 2.45 7.53
CA LEU A 110 -11.83 3.42 6.61
C LEU A 110 -13.10 4.04 7.23
N PRO A 111 -13.30 5.36 7.08
CA PRO A 111 -14.57 5.98 7.42
C PRO A 111 -15.72 5.44 6.56
N ALA A 112 -16.96 5.74 6.96
CA ALA A 112 -18.16 5.23 6.29
C ALA A 112 -18.27 5.65 4.81
N ASP A 113 -17.70 6.80 4.43
CA ASP A 113 -17.63 7.28 3.05
C ASP A 113 -16.56 6.59 2.20
N GLY A 114 -15.70 5.76 2.81
CA GLY A 114 -14.62 5.05 2.12
C GLY A 114 -13.42 5.91 1.75
N ILE A 115 -13.34 7.15 2.24
CA ILE A 115 -12.24 8.08 1.93
C ILE A 115 -11.20 8.02 3.04
N PRO A 116 -9.97 7.53 2.77
CA PRO A 116 -8.95 7.47 3.81
C PRO A 116 -8.55 8.88 4.25
N PRO A 117 -8.47 9.15 5.57
CA PRO A 117 -7.82 10.35 6.05
C PRO A 117 -6.32 10.29 5.74
N TRP A 118 -5.59 11.38 5.93
CA TRP A 118 -4.13 11.37 5.81
C TRP A 118 -3.44 10.48 6.88
N ASP A 119 -4.07 10.31 8.04
CA ASP A 119 -3.62 9.41 9.11
C ASP A 119 -4.85 8.88 9.85
N PHE A 120 -4.89 7.57 10.16
CA PHE A 120 -6.06 6.97 10.82
C PHE A 120 -6.20 7.33 12.30
N ASP A 121 -5.14 7.83 12.94
CA ASP A 121 -5.12 8.17 14.37
C ASP A 121 -5.10 9.69 14.61
N THR A 122 -5.37 10.49 13.57
CA THR A 122 -5.46 11.95 13.72
C THR A 122 -6.65 12.34 14.60
N PRO A 123 -6.49 13.32 15.53
CA PRO A 123 -7.58 13.80 16.39
C PRO A 123 -8.48 14.83 15.68
N GLU A 124 -8.18 15.16 14.41
CA GLU A 124 -8.95 16.11 13.63
C GLU A 124 -10.39 15.58 13.44
N SER A 125 -11.39 16.42 13.70
CA SER A 125 -12.80 16.05 13.52
C SER A 125 -13.20 15.91 12.04
N ASN A 126 -12.49 16.60 11.16
CA ASN A 126 -12.65 16.51 9.71
C ASN A 126 -11.25 16.49 9.06
N PRO A 127 -10.55 15.35 9.11
CA PRO A 127 -9.19 15.25 8.60
C PRO A 127 -9.15 15.40 7.09
N SER A 128 -8.09 16.04 6.58
CA SER A 128 -7.82 16.04 5.13
C SER A 128 -7.69 14.61 4.61
N ALA A 129 -8.29 14.36 3.44
CA ALA A 129 -8.20 13.08 2.78
C ALA A 129 -6.79 12.79 2.25
N ASP A 130 -6.56 11.52 1.92
CA ASP A 130 -5.42 11.11 1.13
C ASP A 130 -5.82 10.13 0.03
N THR A 131 -6.35 10.67 -1.07
CA THR A 131 -6.77 9.88 -2.23
C THR A 131 -5.64 9.06 -2.85
N SER A 132 -4.38 9.49 -2.68
CA SER A 132 -3.23 8.68 -3.10
C SER A 132 -3.12 7.37 -2.31
N ALA A 133 -3.37 7.39 -0.99
CA ALA A 133 -3.39 6.17 -0.19
C ALA A 133 -4.47 5.20 -0.68
N ALA A 134 -5.64 5.72 -1.07
CA ALA A 134 -6.72 4.91 -1.62
C ALA A 134 -6.33 4.20 -2.92
N THR A 135 -5.73 4.91 -3.88
CA THR A 135 -5.36 4.32 -5.17
C THR A 135 -4.23 3.31 -5.04
N ILE A 136 -3.24 3.58 -4.18
CA ILE A 136 -2.16 2.65 -3.83
C ILE A 136 -2.73 1.38 -3.21
N ALA A 137 -3.59 1.52 -2.19
CA ALA A 137 -4.20 0.40 -1.51
C ALA A 137 -5.06 -0.42 -2.47
N ALA A 138 -5.90 0.22 -3.30
CA ALA A 138 -6.70 -0.46 -4.31
C ALA A 138 -5.84 -1.27 -5.28
N ALA A 139 -4.74 -0.69 -5.80
CA ALA A 139 -3.80 -1.41 -6.65
C ALA A 139 -3.18 -2.62 -5.92
N GLY A 140 -2.83 -2.46 -4.64
CA GLY A 140 -2.29 -3.54 -3.80
C GLY A 140 -3.31 -4.66 -3.55
N LEU A 141 -4.58 -4.30 -3.33
CA LEU A 141 -5.68 -5.25 -3.10
C LEU A 141 -5.99 -6.09 -4.35
N PHE A 142 -5.88 -5.53 -5.57
CA PHE A 142 -5.97 -6.32 -6.80
C PHE A 142 -4.81 -7.32 -6.96
N ILE A 143 -3.59 -6.94 -6.57
CA ILE A 143 -2.47 -7.90 -6.58
C ILE A 143 -2.70 -8.98 -5.52
N LEU A 144 -3.20 -8.59 -4.35
CA LEU A 144 -3.53 -9.51 -3.27
C LEU A 144 -4.61 -10.52 -3.68
N SER A 145 -5.65 -10.11 -4.42
CA SER A 145 -6.69 -11.02 -4.91
C SER A 145 -6.15 -12.09 -5.88
N VAL A 146 -5.19 -11.73 -6.73
CA VAL A 146 -4.48 -12.69 -7.59
C VAL A 146 -3.63 -13.65 -6.76
N ALA A 147 -2.96 -13.15 -5.71
CA ALA A 147 -2.22 -13.99 -4.79
C ALA A 147 -3.14 -14.98 -4.04
N GLU A 148 -4.33 -14.54 -3.60
CA GLU A 148 -5.35 -15.41 -3.00
C GLU A 148 -5.79 -16.53 -3.95
N THR A 149 -6.01 -16.19 -5.23
CA THR A 149 -6.38 -17.19 -6.25
C THR A 149 -5.28 -18.22 -6.42
N SER A 150 -4.01 -17.78 -6.39
CA SER A 150 -2.84 -18.64 -6.52
C SER A 150 -2.69 -19.65 -5.37
N VAL A 151 -3.28 -19.36 -4.20
CA VAL A 151 -3.33 -20.27 -3.05
C VAL A 151 -4.71 -20.92 -2.86
N ASN A 152 -5.54 -20.94 -3.92
CA ASN A 152 -6.88 -21.53 -3.95
C ASN A 152 -7.88 -20.93 -2.94
N ASN A 153 -7.71 -19.67 -2.53
CA ASN A 153 -8.66 -18.96 -1.68
C ASN A 153 -9.61 -18.06 -2.49
N ALA A 154 -10.58 -18.67 -3.17
CA ALA A 154 -11.53 -17.95 -4.01
C ALA A 154 -12.34 -16.89 -3.25
N THR A 155 -12.74 -17.16 -2.00
CA THR A 155 -13.48 -16.22 -1.16
C THR A 155 -12.63 -14.98 -0.82
N GLY A 156 -11.35 -15.17 -0.49
CA GLY A 156 -10.42 -14.07 -0.26
C GLY A 156 -10.18 -13.24 -1.53
N ALA A 157 -10.03 -13.91 -2.68
CA ALA A 157 -9.86 -13.24 -3.96
C ALA A 157 -11.06 -12.34 -4.31
N ASP A 158 -12.28 -12.87 -4.20
CA ASP A 158 -13.52 -12.11 -4.42
C ASP A 158 -13.67 -10.94 -3.43
N TYR A 159 -13.38 -11.17 -2.16
CA TYR A 159 -13.38 -10.12 -1.14
C TYR A 159 -12.45 -8.97 -1.51
N TYR A 160 -11.18 -9.25 -1.80
CA TYR A 160 -10.22 -8.18 -2.12
C TYR A 160 -10.52 -7.47 -3.44
N ASN A 161 -11.04 -8.18 -4.45
CA ASN A 161 -11.52 -7.54 -5.68
C ASN A 161 -12.65 -6.54 -5.40
N LYS A 162 -13.66 -6.95 -4.61
CA LYS A 162 -14.79 -6.07 -4.24
C LYS A 162 -14.34 -4.84 -3.45
N GLN A 163 -13.44 -5.04 -2.48
CA GLN A 163 -12.90 -3.94 -1.68
C GLN A 163 -12.06 -2.98 -2.51
N ALA A 164 -11.22 -3.49 -3.42
CA ALA A 164 -10.42 -2.68 -4.33
C ALA A 164 -11.29 -1.83 -5.26
N VAL A 165 -12.31 -2.43 -5.89
CA VAL A 165 -13.27 -1.71 -6.75
C VAL A 165 -14.02 -0.64 -5.95
N LYS A 166 -14.55 -1.00 -4.77
CA LYS A 166 -15.28 -0.05 -3.92
C LYS A 166 -14.40 1.15 -3.55
N LEU A 167 -13.20 0.89 -3.03
CA LEU A 167 -12.25 1.93 -2.61
C LEU A 167 -11.90 2.87 -3.77
N LEU A 168 -11.62 2.31 -4.96
CA LEU A 168 -11.30 3.10 -6.15
C LEU A 168 -12.49 3.95 -6.59
N VAL A 169 -13.67 3.35 -6.73
CA VAL A 169 -14.89 4.04 -7.20
C VAL A 169 -15.30 5.16 -6.24
N ASP A 170 -15.27 4.93 -4.93
CA ASP A 170 -15.65 5.94 -3.94
C ASP A 170 -14.69 7.14 -3.98
N ASN A 171 -13.39 6.90 -4.12
CA ASN A 171 -12.40 7.97 -4.21
C ASN A 171 -12.44 8.72 -5.55
N PHE A 172 -12.77 8.05 -6.66
CA PHE A 172 -13.03 8.73 -7.93
C PHE A 172 -14.29 9.60 -7.86
N LYS A 173 -15.37 9.14 -7.24
CA LYS A 173 -16.58 9.96 -7.03
C LYS A 173 -16.28 11.19 -6.16
N PHE A 174 -15.44 11.04 -5.16
CA PHE A 174 -15.07 12.11 -4.24
C PHE A 174 -14.12 13.14 -4.88
N ALA A 175 -13.11 12.69 -5.63
CA ALA A 175 -11.96 13.52 -5.99
C ALA A 175 -11.64 13.61 -7.49
N PHE A 176 -12.44 13.02 -8.38
CA PHE A 176 -12.25 13.23 -9.81
C PHE A 176 -12.51 14.70 -10.16
N LYS A 177 -11.49 15.37 -10.70
CA LYS A 177 -11.54 16.81 -10.94
C LYS A 177 -10.89 17.15 -12.28
N PRO A 178 -11.63 17.12 -13.39
CA PRO A 178 -11.07 17.31 -14.74
C PRO A 178 -10.52 18.72 -15.00
N THR A 179 -10.76 19.67 -14.10
CA THR A 179 -10.16 21.01 -14.15
C THR A 179 -8.74 21.06 -13.57
N TRP A 180 -8.25 19.96 -12.99
CA TRP A 180 -6.89 19.84 -12.46
C TRP A 180 -5.99 19.13 -13.45
N ASP A 181 -4.69 19.40 -13.36
CA ASP A 181 -3.68 18.68 -14.15
C ASP A 181 -3.54 17.21 -13.70
N SER A 182 -3.96 16.90 -12.47
CA SER A 182 -4.02 15.55 -11.92
C SER A 182 -5.40 14.90 -12.14
N ILE A 183 -5.43 13.57 -12.19
CA ILE A 183 -6.68 12.79 -12.30
C ILE A 183 -7.52 12.96 -11.03
N LEU A 184 -6.90 12.80 -9.86
CA LEU A 184 -7.56 12.95 -8.57
C LEU A 184 -7.03 14.16 -7.79
N SER A 185 -7.93 14.85 -7.10
CA SER A 185 -7.61 15.89 -6.12
C SER A 185 -7.54 15.32 -4.70
N ASN A 186 -7.38 16.19 -3.70
CA ASN A 186 -7.56 15.87 -2.27
C ASN A 186 -6.62 14.77 -1.72
N ALA A 187 -5.40 14.69 -2.26
CA ALA A 187 -4.33 13.91 -1.64
C ALA A 187 -3.53 14.77 -0.65
N THR A 188 -2.88 14.11 0.32
CA THR A 188 -2.07 14.80 1.35
C THR A 188 -0.63 14.31 1.30
N SER A 189 0.32 15.11 0.80
CA SER A 189 1.73 14.70 0.67
C SER A 189 2.51 14.81 1.97
N TYR A 190 2.35 15.91 2.72
CA TYR A 190 3.04 16.14 3.98
C TYR A 190 2.23 17.08 4.88
N LYS A 191 1.26 16.52 5.60
CA LYS A 191 0.30 17.29 6.40
C LYS A 191 0.93 18.29 7.36
N THR A 192 1.99 17.90 8.10
CA THR A 192 2.62 18.79 9.10
C THR A 192 3.41 19.93 8.49
N ARG A 193 3.67 19.91 7.17
CA ARG A 193 4.21 21.04 6.41
C ARG A 193 3.14 21.88 5.70
N GLY A 194 1.87 21.49 5.79
CA GLY A 194 0.77 22.14 5.09
C GLY A 194 0.51 21.62 3.69
N ASP A 195 1.26 20.61 3.22
CA ASP A 195 1.12 20.07 1.87
C ASP A 195 -0.03 19.05 1.82
N LYS A 196 -1.23 19.58 1.59
CA LYS A 196 -2.50 18.84 1.57
C LYS A 196 -3.45 19.41 0.53
N ASP A 197 -4.53 18.68 0.28
CA ASP A 197 -5.54 19.04 -0.71
C ASP A 197 -4.91 19.25 -2.10
N SER A 198 -3.97 18.38 -2.48
CA SER A 198 -3.17 18.48 -3.71
C SER A 198 -3.42 17.31 -4.66
N GLY A 199 -3.08 17.51 -5.93
CA GLY A 199 -2.94 16.43 -6.92
C GLY A 199 -1.55 15.82 -6.79
N LEU A 200 -1.45 14.49 -6.75
CA LEU A 200 -0.17 13.80 -6.57
C LEU A 200 0.04 12.80 -7.69
N ILE A 201 1.14 12.96 -8.42
CA ILE A 201 1.45 12.15 -9.61
C ILE A 201 1.51 10.64 -9.30
N TYR A 202 1.97 10.26 -8.11
CA TYR A 202 1.94 8.86 -7.70
C TYR A 202 0.52 8.37 -7.41
N GLY A 203 -0.38 9.22 -6.90
CA GLY A 203 -1.80 8.89 -6.76
C GLY A 203 -2.43 8.55 -8.11
N ASP A 204 -2.17 9.37 -9.12
CA ASP A 204 -2.64 9.16 -10.50
C ASP A 204 -2.03 7.90 -11.13
N TYR A 205 -0.72 7.68 -10.95
CA TYR A 205 -0.06 6.46 -11.42
C TYR A 205 -0.74 5.20 -10.87
N TYR A 206 -0.99 5.14 -9.55
CA TYR A 206 -1.66 3.98 -8.95
C TYR A 206 -3.15 3.90 -9.31
N ALA A 207 -3.80 5.02 -9.61
CA ALA A 207 -5.17 5.03 -10.14
C ALA A 207 -5.23 4.31 -11.49
N LEU A 208 -4.29 4.62 -12.39
CA LEU A 208 -4.17 3.96 -13.70
C LEU A 208 -3.77 2.49 -13.56
N GLN A 209 -2.85 2.15 -12.66
CA GLN A 209 -2.50 0.75 -12.36
C GLN A 209 -3.70 -0.05 -11.85
N ALA A 210 -4.50 0.53 -10.95
CA ALA A 210 -5.71 -0.10 -10.43
C ALA A 210 -6.77 -0.28 -11.54
N GLY A 211 -7.01 0.75 -12.35
CA GLY A 211 -7.92 0.67 -13.50
C GLY A 211 -7.50 -0.40 -14.52
N ASN A 212 -6.21 -0.47 -14.85
CA ASN A 212 -5.66 -1.53 -15.71
C ASN A 212 -5.84 -2.92 -15.10
N SER A 213 -5.74 -3.04 -13.78
CA SER A 213 -5.99 -4.31 -13.08
C SER A 213 -7.46 -4.72 -13.18
N MET A 214 -8.40 -3.77 -13.09
CA MET A 214 -9.83 -4.05 -13.29
C MET A 214 -10.12 -4.61 -14.69
N LEU A 215 -9.52 -4.02 -15.73
CA LEU A 215 -9.67 -4.52 -17.11
C LEU A 215 -9.10 -5.93 -17.26
N LYS A 216 -7.89 -6.18 -16.76
CA LYS A 216 -7.23 -7.50 -16.83
C LYS A 216 -8.00 -8.59 -16.07
N LEU A 217 -8.65 -8.22 -14.96
CA LEU A 217 -9.43 -9.13 -14.13
C LEU A 217 -10.89 -9.29 -14.61
N GLY A 218 -11.28 -8.62 -15.70
CA GLY A 218 -12.66 -8.66 -16.21
C GLY A 218 -13.68 -7.99 -15.28
N LEU A 219 -13.23 -7.08 -14.42
CA LEU A 219 -14.08 -6.32 -13.47
C LEU A 219 -14.64 -5.03 -14.09
N ALA A 220 -14.18 -4.67 -15.28
CA ALA A 220 -14.70 -3.57 -16.10
C ALA A 220 -14.53 -3.87 -17.59
N SER A 221 -15.32 -3.20 -18.42
CA SER A 221 -15.21 -3.20 -19.89
C SER A 221 -15.19 -1.77 -20.41
N CYS A 222 -14.48 -1.54 -21.51
CA CYS A 222 -14.46 -0.27 -22.23
C CYS A 222 -15.69 -0.10 -23.13
#